data_AF-A0A6J5WWL2-F1
#
_entry.id   AF-A0A6J5WWL2-F1
#
_cell.length_a   1.000
_cell.length_b   1.000
_cell.length_c   1.000
_cell.angle_alpha   90.00
_cell.angle_beta   90.00
_cell.angle_gamma   90.00
#
_symmetry.space_group_name_H-M   'P 1'
#
loop_
_entity.id
_entity.type
_entity.pdbx_description
1 polymer ?
#
loop_
_entity_poly.entity_id
_entity_poly.type
_entity_poly.pdbx_seq_one_letter_code
_entity_poly.pdbx_strand_id
1 'polypeptide(L)'
;MKHNAGKRAQIAAGVNRTIRDTPTSSCWTWTRDLNNLEEEYGFDGHNLSTRVDLSGLESTGRDCKPCGTTIIPYPLSTGPDCGDPMYFRFNCSIITGQVSFVGPNGTFFRVISVNQSAQRFAIQTKNVDYCDLNRIQGQQLNPRFPFSVTRWCYVHPGNFSSQLSSGDTNAVELGWELPLEPTCTTSADCRGWPHSTCSPARDRKKRCLCNANYQWSGFDLNCTQGENAMLG
;
A
#
# COMPACT_ATOMS: atom_id res chain seq x y z
N MET A 1 29.46 7.90 -1.09
CA MET A 1 29.26 7.21 -2.38
C MET A 1 28.10 6.23 -2.19
N LYS A 2 26.93 6.50 -2.79
CA LYS A 2 25.73 5.66 -2.64
C LYS A 2 25.76 4.58 -3.73
N HIS A 3 25.94 3.32 -3.33
CA HIS A 3 25.84 2.18 -4.24
C HIS A 3 24.36 1.87 -4.53
N ASN A 4 23.95 2.05 -5.79
CA ASN A 4 22.70 1.53 -6.32
C ASN A 4 22.81 -0.01 -6.39
N ALA A 5 22.18 -0.72 -5.46
CA ALA A 5 22.07 -2.17 -5.50
C ALA A 5 20.80 -2.55 -6.29
N GLY A 6 20.98 -2.84 -7.59
CA GLY A 6 19.93 -3.45 -8.41
C GLY A 6 19.56 -4.83 -7.86
N LYS A 7 18.27 -5.04 -7.57
CA LYS A 7 17.74 -6.28 -7.00
C LYS A 7 17.67 -7.35 -8.10
N ARG A 8 18.40 -8.47 -7.92
CA ARG A 8 18.34 -9.65 -8.80
C ARG A 8 17.35 -10.67 -8.24
N ALA A 9 16.37 -11.08 -9.05
CA ALA A 9 15.47 -12.20 -8.76
C ALA A 9 16.00 -13.52 -9.38
N GLN A 10 15.67 -14.66 -8.77
CA GLN A 10 15.74 -16.00 -9.37
C GLN A 10 14.54 -16.80 -8.79
N ILE A 11 13.85 -17.57 -9.63
CA ILE A 11 12.55 -18.22 -9.35
C ILE A 11 12.61 -19.68 -9.82
N ALA A 12 11.93 -20.60 -9.11
CA ALA A 12 11.76 -21.99 -9.52
C ALA A 12 10.27 -22.34 -9.69
N ALA A 13 9.93 -23.05 -10.77
CA ALA A 13 8.57 -23.54 -11.03
C ALA A 13 8.53 -25.07 -10.87
N GLY A 14 7.66 -25.55 -9.98
CA GLY A 14 7.39 -26.97 -9.77
C GLY A 14 6.13 -27.41 -10.52
N VAL A 15 6.20 -28.52 -11.25
CA VAL A 15 5.07 -29.18 -11.91
C VAL A 15 4.66 -30.35 -11.04
N ASN A 16 3.44 -30.35 -10.50
CA ASN A 16 2.83 -31.55 -9.94
C ASN A 16 1.96 -32.21 -11.01
N ARG A 17 2.55 -33.15 -11.77
CA ARG A 17 1.81 -34.19 -12.48
C ARG A 17 2.10 -35.52 -11.79
N THR A 18 1.06 -36.24 -11.36
CA THR A 18 1.18 -37.63 -10.95
C THR A 18 1.56 -38.47 -12.18
N ILE A 19 2.70 -39.14 -12.05
CA ILE A 19 3.53 -39.72 -13.11
C ILE A 19 2.97 -41.05 -13.61
N ARG A 20 2.86 -41.21 -14.93
CA ARG A 20 3.68 -42.21 -15.64
C ARG A 20 4.40 -41.47 -16.77
N ASP A 21 5.72 -41.51 -16.67
CA ASP A 21 6.78 -40.76 -17.36
C ASP A 21 6.90 -39.25 -17.10
N THR A 22 7.88 -38.94 -16.25
CA THR A 22 8.51 -37.66 -15.82
C THR A 22 7.90 -36.33 -16.30
N PRO A 23 7.37 -35.48 -15.40
CA PRO A 23 6.98 -34.12 -15.74
C PRO A 23 8.22 -33.24 -15.63
N THR A 24 8.68 -32.72 -16.76
CA THR A 24 9.69 -31.66 -16.80
C THR A 24 9.11 -30.41 -16.14
N SER A 25 9.32 -30.24 -14.84
CA SER A 25 9.11 -28.97 -14.18
C SER A 25 10.19 -27.98 -14.63
N SER A 26 9.92 -27.28 -15.73
CA SER A 26 10.82 -26.27 -16.26
C SER A 26 10.86 -25.06 -15.32
N CYS A 27 12.03 -24.78 -14.76
CA CYS A 27 12.30 -23.66 -13.88
C CYS A 27 12.65 -22.41 -14.71
N TRP A 28 11.81 -21.38 -14.65
CA TRP A 28 12.02 -20.12 -15.36
C TRP A 28 12.55 -19.05 -14.41
N THR A 29 13.68 -18.43 -14.76
CA THR A 29 14.29 -17.34 -13.98
C THR A 29 14.39 -16.07 -14.82
N TRP A 30 14.11 -14.91 -14.23
CA TRP A 30 14.32 -13.60 -14.85
C TRP A 30 15.43 -12.83 -14.13
N THR A 31 16.35 -12.25 -14.88
CA THR A 31 17.48 -11.47 -14.33
C THR A 31 17.34 -9.96 -14.51
N ARG A 32 16.28 -9.52 -15.18
CA ARG A 32 15.92 -8.11 -15.42
C ARG A 32 14.54 -7.84 -14.84
N ASP A 33 14.21 -6.56 -14.74
CA ASP A 33 12.89 -6.12 -14.27
C ASP A 33 11.79 -6.76 -15.13
N LEU A 34 10.82 -7.37 -14.44
CA LEU A 34 9.62 -7.90 -15.05
C LEU A 34 8.70 -6.73 -15.39
N ASN A 35 8.38 -6.60 -16.67
CA ASN A 35 7.46 -5.59 -17.19
C ASN A 35 6.27 -6.30 -17.82
N ASN A 36 5.12 -5.61 -17.91
CA ASN A 36 3.90 -6.14 -18.53
C ASN A 36 3.32 -7.38 -17.82
N LEU A 37 3.50 -7.47 -16.50
CA LEU A 37 2.77 -8.44 -15.70
C LEU A 37 1.29 -8.01 -15.67
N GLU A 38 0.42 -8.91 -16.10
CA GLU A 38 -1.02 -8.70 -16.06
C GLU A 38 -1.65 -9.64 -15.05
N GLU A 39 -2.49 -9.09 -14.19
CA GLU A 39 -3.32 -9.82 -13.26
C GLU A 39 -4.69 -10.04 -13.88
N GLU A 40 -5.40 -11.11 -13.47
CA GLU A 40 -6.77 -11.38 -13.92
C GLU A 40 -6.87 -11.91 -15.37
N TYR A 41 -5.81 -12.54 -15.91
CA TYR A 41 -5.83 -13.16 -17.24
C TYR A 41 -6.33 -14.62 -17.21
N GLY A 42 -7.64 -14.82 -17.29
CA GLY A 42 -8.26 -16.13 -17.53
C GLY A 42 -7.95 -17.23 -16.50
N PHE A 43 -8.13 -18.49 -16.90
CA PHE A 43 -7.93 -19.67 -16.03
C PHE A 43 -6.47 -20.18 -15.99
N ASP A 44 -5.57 -19.60 -16.78
CA ASP A 44 -4.19 -20.07 -16.98
C ASP A 44 -3.13 -19.20 -16.25
N GLY A 45 -3.52 -18.61 -15.12
CA GLY A 45 -2.59 -17.85 -14.28
C GLY A 45 -1.41 -18.70 -13.78
N HIS A 46 -0.25 -18.06 -13.61
CA HIS A 46 0.95 -18.71 -13.09
C HIS A 46 1.43 -18.02 -11.80
N ASN A 47 1.90 -18.81 -10.84
CA ASN A 47 2.49 -18.28 -9.62
C ASN A 47 3.89 -17.75 -9.90
N LEU A 48 4.16 -16.53 -9.43
CA LEU A 48 5.47 -15.87 -9.49
C LEU A 48 6.04 -15.74 -8.07
N SER A 49 7.30 -16.11 -7.85
CA SER A 49 7.98 -15.91 -6.56
C SER A 49 9.12 -14.93 -6.71
N THR A 50 9.03 -13.75 -6.10
CA THR A 50 10.08 -12.72 -6.19
C THR A 50 11.03 -12.77 -4.99
N ARG A 51 12.29 -12.36 -5.21
CA ARG A 51 13.26 -12.20 -4.12
C ARG A 51 13.05 -10.85 -3.47
N VAL A 52 12.77 -10.86 -2.17
CA VAL A 52 12.68 -9.67 -1.34
C VAL A 52 13.80 -9.70 -0.30
N ASP A 53 14.22 -8.50 0.12
CA ASP A 53 15.12 -8.38 1.26
C ASP A 53 14.38 -8.87 2.52
N LEU A 54 15.10 -9.53 3.45
CA LEU A 54 14.54 -9.99 4.72
C LEU A 54 13.94 -8.83 5.52
N SER A 55 14.56 -7.64 5.46
CA SER A 55 14.00 -6.42 6.06
C SER A 55 12.65 -6.01 5.46
N GLY A 56 12.37 -6.37 4.21
CA GLY A 56 11.08 -6.18 3.57
C GLY A 56 10.05 -7.28 3.86
N LEU A 57 10.47 -8.34 4.56
CA LEU A 57 9.61 -9.43 5.05
C LEU A 57 9.34 -9.30 6.56
N GLU A 58 10.14 -8.52 7.28
CA GLU A 58 9.89 -8.16 8.68
C GLU A 58 8.60 -7.32 8.76
N SER A 59 7.47 -8.01 8.83
CA SER A 59 6.19 -7.42 9.17
C SER A 59 6.35 -6.74 10.51
N THR A 60 6.22 -5.41 10.54
CA THR A 60 5.88 -4.75 11.78
C THR A 60 4.53 -5.33 12.20
N GLY A 61 4.28 -5.50 13.51
CA GLY A 61 3.01 -6.07 13.99
C GLY A 61 1.76 -5.27 13.59
N ARG A 62 1.90 -4.19 12.83
CA ARG A 62 0.81 -3.37 12.29
C ARG A 62 0.70 -3.42 10.77
N ASP A 63 1.57 -4.09 10.04
CA ASP A 63 1.38 -4.18 8.60
C ASP A 63 0.15 -5.02 8.29
N CYS A 64 -0.69 -4.52 7.39
CA CYS A 64 -1.83 -5.29 6.91
C CYS A 64 -1.36 -6.43 6.03
N LYS A 65 -2.07 -7.57 6.11
CA LYS A 65 -1.87 -8.66 5.16
C LYS A 65 -2.11 -8.15 3.74
N PRO A 66 -1.31 -8.57 2.75
CA PRO A 66 -1.57 -8.22 1.36
C PRO A 66 -2.98 -8.60 0.93
N CYS A 67 -3.61 -7.75 0.13
CA CYS A 67 -4.92 -8.00 -0.45
C CYS A 67 -4.76 -8.36 -1.92
N GLY A 68 -4.85 -9.66 -2.24
CA GLY A 68 -4.46 -10.16 -3.55
C GLY A 68 -2.98 -9.83 -3.80
N THR A 69 -2.75 -8.98 -4.79
CA THR A 69 -1.42 -8.47 -5.19
C THR A 69 -1.13 -7.06 -4.67
N THR A 70 -2.13 -6.40 -4.09
CA THR A 70 -1.99 -5.04 -3.58
C THR A 70 -1.48 -5.08 -2.14
N ILE A 71 -0.31 -4.46 -1.92
CA ILE A 71 0.22 -4.20 -0.58
C ILE A 71 -0.48 -2.95 -0.04
N ILE A 72 -0.97 -3.03 1.20
CA ILE A 72 -1.56 -1.90 1.91
C ILE A 72 -0.55 -1.42 2.96
N PRO A 73 0.20 -0.35 2.68
CA PRO A 73 1.25 0.13 3.57
C PRO A 73 0.64 0.83 4.78
N TYR A 74 1.29 0.70 5.95
CA TYR A 74 1.02 1.59 7.07
C TYR A 74 1.15 3.07 6.61
N PRO A 75 0.25 4.00 7.02
CA PRO A 75 -0.80 3.84 8.03
C PRO A 75 -2.14 3.28 7.51
N LEU A 76 -2.28 3.03 6.20
CA LEU A 76 -3.53 2.56 5.64
C LEU A 76 -3.96 1.24 6.27
N SER A 77 -5.26 1.08 6.48
CA SER A 77 -5.80 -0.07 7.20
C SER A 77 -6.97 -0.72 6.46
N THR A 78 -6.89 -2.05 6.37
CA THR A 78 -7.97 -2.94 5.88
C THR A 78 -8.72 -3.65 7.00
N GLY A 79 -8.34 -3.46 8.26
CA GLY A 79 -8.95 -4.16 9.40
C GLY A 79 -8.52 -3.56 10.74
N PRO A 80 -9.24 -3.85 11.83
CA PRO A 80 -8.97 -3.27 13.15
C PRO A 80 -7.61 -3.66 13.74
N ASP A 81 -7.06 -4.80 13.30
CA ASP A 81 -5.83 -5.38 13.84
C ASP A 81 -4.57 -5.00 13.03
N CYS A 82 -4.69 -4.14 12.02
CA CYS A 82 -3.57 -3.68 11.20
C CYS A 82 -3.76 -2.23 10.74
N GLY A 83 -2.66 -1.61 10.32
CA GLY A 83 -2.58 -0.19 10.00
C GLY A 83 -2.83 0.69 11.22
N ASP A 84 -3.29 1.91 10.96
CA ASP A 84 -3.76 2.83 11.99
C ASP A 84 -5.31 2.94 11.95
N PRO A 85 -6.00 2.85 13.09
CA PRO A 85 -7.46 2.94 13.14
C PRO A 85 -8.04 4.21 12.50
N MET A 86 -7.30 5.32 12.48
CA MET A 86 -7.72 6.58 11.86
C MET A 86 -7.79 6.47 10.32
N TYR A 87 -7.08 5.52 9.73
CA TYR A 87 -6.98 5.29 8.28
C TYR A 87 -7.75 4.02 7.84
N PHE A 88 -8.57 3.45 8.73
CA PHE A 88 -9.36 2.24 8.47
C PHE A 88 -10.53 2.55 7.52
N ARG A 89 -10.21 2.58 6.22
CA ARG A 89 -11.14 2.89 5.11
C ARG A 89 -10.93 2.03 3.88
N PHE A 90 -10.15 0.97 3.99
CA PHE A 90 -9.93 0.02 2.91
C PHE A 90 -10.63 -1.29 3.23
N ASN A 91 -11.18 -1.95 2.22
CA ASN A 91 -11.78 -3.26 2.32
C ASN A 91 -11.12 -4.19 1.32
N CYS A 92 -10.71 -5.37 1.78
CA CYS A 92 -10.16 -6.41 0.93
C CYS A 92 -11.23 -7.45 0.60
N SER A 93 -11.56 -7.61 -0.69
CA SER A 93 -12.42 -8.70 -1.14
C SER A 93 -11.64 -10.00 -1.15
N ILE A 94 -12.00 -10.95 -0.28
CA ILE A 94 -11.38 -12.28 -0.25
C ILE A 94 -11.67 -13.12 -1.49
N ILE A 95 -12.73 -12.77 -2.25
CA ILE A 95 -13.16 -13.50 -3.44
C ILE A 95 -12.37 -13.04 -4.66
N THR A 96 -12.26 -11.73 -4.86
CA THR A 96 -11.62 -11.16 -6.06
C THR A 96 -10.18 -10.75 -5.83
N GLY A 97 -9.71 -10.71 -4.58
CA GLY A 97 -8.40 -10.15 -4.23
C GLY A 97 -8.29 -8.65 -4.47
N GLN A 98 -9.40 -7.95 -4.76
CA GLN A 98 -9.40 -6.52 -5.05
C GLN A 98 -9.61 -5.71 -3.78
N VAL A 99 -8.86 -4.61 -3.66
CA VAL A 99 -9.03 -3.65 -2.57
C VAL A 99 -9.94 -2.49 -3.00
N SER A 100 -10.84 -2.11 -2.10
CA SER A 100 -11.77 -0.99 -2.29
C SER A 100 -11.59 0.05 -1.21
N PHE A 101 -11.63 1.32 -1.57
CA PHE A 101 -11.73 2.44 -0.65
C PHE A 101 -13.21 2.72 -0.33
N VAL A 102 -13.54 2.78 0.96
CA VAL A 102 -14.87 3.11 1.45
C VAL A 102 -14.99 4.62 1.52
N GLY A 103 -15.67 5.24 0.56
CA GLY A 103 -15.90 6.67 0.51
C GLY A 103 -17.07 7.16 1.37
N PRO A 104 -17.52 8.40 1.16
CA PRO A 104 -18.69 8.96 1.83
C PRO A 104 -19.94 8.09 1.60
N ASN A 105 -20.83 8.04 2.58
CA ASN A 105 -22.09 7.29 2.52
C ASN A 105 -21.93 5.77 2.25
N GLY A 106 -20.75 5.19 2.52
CA GLY A 106 -20.50 3.76 2.37
C GLY A 106 -20.28 3.31 0.93
N THR A 107 -20.03 4.23 0.00
CA THR A 107 -19.70 3.91 -1.40
C THR A 107 -18.34 3.22 -1.50
N PHE A 108 -18.24 2.19 -2.33
CA PHE A 108 -16.99 1.46 -2.56
C PHE A 108 -16.37 1.87 -3.89
N PHE A 109 -15.12 2.32 -3.85
CA PHE A 109 -14.35 2.65 -5.04
C PHE A 109 -13.17 1.69 -5.18
N ARG A 110 -13.02 1.07 -6.34
CA ARG A 110 -11.88 0.18 -6.61
C ARG A 110 -10.60 0.99 -6.52
N VAL A 111 -9.64 0.55 -5.71
CA VAL A 111 -8.30 1.15 -5.71
C VAL A 111 -7.52 0.55 -6.87
N ILE A 112 -6.88 1.40 -7.64
CA ILE A 112 -6.12 1.01 -8.83
C ILE A 112 -4.61 1.17 -8.63
N SER A 113 -4.19 2.04 -7.69
CA SER A 113 -2.80 2.12 -7.28
C SER A 113 -2.64 2.71 -5.89
N VAL A 114 -1.54 2.34 -5.24
CA VAL A 114 -1.08 2.89 -3.97
C VAL A 114 0.38 3.25 -4.11
N ASN A 115 0.73 4.51 -3.83
CA ASN A 115 2.09 5.03 -3.83
C ASN A 115 2.41 5.55 -2.42
N GLN A 116 3.09 4.71 -1.65
CA GLN A 116 3.49 5.02 -0.27
C GLN A 116 4.43 6.23 -0.20
N SER A 117 5.43 6.31 -1.09
CA SER A 117 6.43 7.39 -1.08
C SER A 117 5.84 8.75 -1.40
N ALA A 118 4.76 8.80 -2.19
CA ALA A 118 4.02 10.03 -2.48
C ALA A 118 2.81 10.26 -1.55
N GLN A 119 2.52 9.29 -0.68
CA GLN A 119 1.37 9.25 0.23
C GLN A 119 0.04 9.44 -0.50
N ARG A 120 -0.07 8.76 -1.64
CA ARG A 120 -1.19 8.88 -2.58
C ARG A 120 -1.70 7.52 -3.01
N PHE A 121 -2.97 7.45 -3.31
CA PHE A 121 -3.60 6.30 -3.96
C PHE A 121 -4.60 6.79 -4.99
N ALA A 122 -4.87 5.99 -5.99
CA ALA A 122 -5.87 6.30 -6.99
C ALA A 122 -7.04 5.33 -6.88
N ILE A 123 -8.24 5.88 -7.06
CA ILE A 123 -9.48 5.12 -7.14
C ILE A 123 -10.09 5.22 -8.53
N GLN A 124 -10.72 4.14 -8.97
CA GLN A 124 -11.55 4.13 -10.16
C GLN A 124 -12.98 4.54 -9.79
N THR A 125 -13.51 5.50 -10.54
CA THR A 125 -14.90 5.94 -10.42
C THR A 125 -15.69 5.45 -11.62
N LYS A 126 -16.91 4.94 -11.38
CA LYS A 126 -17.82 4.52 -12.44
C LYS A 126 -18.81 5.66 -12.68
N ASN A 127 -19.06 6.00 -13.94
CA ASN A 127 -20.15 6.89 -14.38
C ASN A 127 -20.04 8.39 -14.03
N VAL A 128 -18.88 8.87 -13.57
CA VAL A 128 -18.67 10.32 -13.35
C VAL A 128 -17.39 10.73 -14.06
N ASP A 129 -17.53 11.56 -15.08
CA ASP A 129 -16.40 12.20 -15.75
C ASP A 129 -15.91 13.38 -14.88
N TYR A 130 -14.95 13.08 -14.01
CA TYR A 130 -14.26 14.09 -13.20
C TYR A 130 -13.21 14.89 -13.99
N CYS A 131 -12.98 14.56 -15.27
CA CYS A 131 -12.12 15.33 -16.16
C CYS A 131 -12.87 16.49 -16.84
N ASP A 132 -14.21 16.51 -16.80
CA ASP A 132 -15.02 17.67 -17.19
C ASP A 132 -15.31 18.59 -15.99
N LEU A 133 -14.45 19.61 -15.83
CA LEU A 133 -14.51 20.60 -14.74
C LEU A 133 -15.85 21.36 -14.68
N ASN A 134 -16.63 21.40 -15.77
CA ASN A 134 -17.93 22.08 -15.81
C ASN A 134 -19.05 21.29 -15.13
N ARG A 135 -18.91 19.97 -14.93
CA ARG A 135 -19.93 19.10 -14.28
C ARG A 135 -19.67 18.85 -12.79
N ILE A 136 -18.61 19.43 -12.22
CA ILE A 136 -18.20 19.21 -10.81
C ILE A 136 -19.22 19.77 -9.79
N GLN A 137 -20.17 20.63 -10.20
CA GLN A 137 -21.15 21.23 -9.29
C GLN A 137 -22.18 20.26 -8.66
N GLY A 138 -22.19 18.96 -9.00
CA GLY A 138 -23.20 18.01 -8.51
C GLY A 138 -22.72 16.90 -7.57
N GLN A 139 -21.46 16.45 -7.64
CA GLN A 139 -21.05 15.20 -6.96
C GLN A 139 -19.57 15.20 -6.55
N GLN A 140 -19.22 16.11 -5.65
CA GLN A 140 -17.88 16.20 -5.08
C GLN A 140 -17.59 14.99 -4.18
N LEU A 141 -16.63 14.14 -4.54
CA LEU A 141 -16.01 13.19 -3.61
C LEU A 141 -15.40 13.98 -2.46
N ASN A 142 -16.06 13.96 -1.30
CA ASN A 142 -15.58 14.63 -0.11
C ASN A 142 -15.13 13.58 0.92
N PRO A 143 -13.94 12.97 0.75
CA PRO A 143 -13.45 11.97 1.67
C PRO A 143 -13.30 12.56 3.08
N ARG A 144 -13.48 11.73 4.10
CA ARG A 144 -13.26 12.18 5.48
C ARG A 144 -11.75 12.23 5.75
N PHE A 145 -11.34 13.14 6.63
CA PHE A 145 -10.01 13.10 7.25
C PHE A 145 -9.67 11.66 7.69
N PRO A 146 -8.45 11.16 7.47
CA PRO A 146 -7.22 11.85 7.03
C PRO A 146 -7.03 11.94 5.51
N PHE A 147 -8.07 11.70 4.71
CA PHE A 147 -7.95 11.64 3.25
C PHE A 147 -8.40 12.95 2.60
N SER A 148 -7.73 13.33 1.51
CA SER A 148 -8.08 14.50 0.71
C SER A 148 -7.93 14.20 -0.78
N VAL A 149 -8.79 14.80 -1.62
CA VAL A 149 -8.64 14.68 -3.07
C VAL A 149 -7.49 15.58 -3.52
N THR A 150 -6.54 15.01 -4.25
CA THR A 150 -5.37 15.74 -4.74
C THR A 150 -5.43 16.00 -6.24
N ARG A 151 -6.01 15.08 -7.03
CA ARG A 151 -6.26 15.25 -8.47
C ARG A 151 -7.58 14.59 -8.88
N TRP A 152 -8.47 15.35 -9.50
CA TRP A 152 -9.77 14.88 -9.97
C TRP A 152 -9.72 14.13 -11.30
N CYS A 153 -8.79 14.52 -12.18
CA CYS A 153 -8.52 13.86 -13.45
C CYS A 153 -7.16 13.17 -13.36
N TYR A 154 -7.13 12.00 -12.73
CA TYR A 154 -5.92 11.20 -12.62
C TYR A 154 -5.82 10.22 -13.78
N VAL A 155 -4.82 10.42 -14.65
CA VAL A 155 -4.48 9.44 -15.68
C VAL A 155 -3.43 8.51 -15.10
N HIS A 156 -3.80 7.25 -14.90
CA HIS A 156 -2.86 6.26 -14.40
C HIS A 156 -1.84 5.94 -15.50
N PRO A 157 -0.52 6.13 -15.27
CA PRO A 157 0.52 5.87 -16.29
C PRO A 157 0.79 4.38 -16.55
N GLY A 158 -0.08 3.47 -16.07
CA GLY A 158 0.05 2.03 -16.21
C GLY A 158 -1.23 1.49 -16.84
N ASN A 159 -1.12 0.91 -18.02
CA ASN A 159 -2.23 0.32 -18.76
C ASN A 159 -2.58 -1.03 -18.11
N PHE A 160 -3.28 -1.02 -16.97
CA PHE A 160 -3.86 -2.23 -16.39
C PHE A 160 -5.28 -2.41 -16.92
N SER A 161 -5.49 -3.58 -17.51
CA SER A 161 -6.72 -4.15 -18.07
C SER A 161 -6.97 -3.88 -19.56
N SER A 162 -6.85 -4.95 -20.34
CA SER A 162 -7.47 -5.11 -21.66
C SER A 162 -9.01 -5.16 -21.65
N GLN A 163 -9.67 -4.69 -20.57
CA GLN A 163 -11.10 -4.36 -20.55
C GLN A 163 -11.36 -2.85 -20.39
N LEU A 164 -10.31 -2.03 -20.23
CA LEU A 164 -10.43 -0.57 -20.24
C LEU A 164 -10.21 -0.07 -21.66
N SER A 165 -11.29 0.02 -22.42
CA SER A 165 -11.33 0.75 -23.68
C SER A 165 -10.62 2.10 -23.50
N SER A 166 -9.65 2.33 -24.37
CA SER A 166 -8.76 3.48 -24.48
C SER A 166 -9.54 4.80 -24.69
N GLY A 167 -10.22 5.27 -23.64
CA GLY A 167 -11.05 6.47 -23.62
C GLY A 167 -11.68 6.86 -22.26
N ASP A 168 -11.79 5.94 -21.27
CA ASP A 168 -12.61 6.15 -20.06
C ASP A 168 -11.85 6.01 -18.71
N THR A 169 -10.70 6.67 -18.53
CA THR A 169 -10.06 6.68 -17.20
C THR A 169 -10.64 7.77 -16.29
N ASN A 170 -11.84 7.50 -15.77
CA ASN A 170 -12.43 8.29 -14.68
C ASN A 170 -11.80 7.87 -13.34
N ALA A 171 -10.55 8.27 -13.11
CA ALA A 171 -9.85 8.00 -11.86
C ALA A 171 -9.54 9.28 -11.09
N VAL A 172 -9.56 9.16 -9.76
CA VAL A 172 -9.31 10.26 -8.81
C VAL A 172 -8.13 9.86 -7.94
N GLU A 173 -7.16 10.75 -7.79
CA GLU A 173 -6.03 10.59 -6.88
C GLU A 173 -6.35 11.23 -5.53
N LEU A 174 -6.22 10.46 -4.47
CA LEU A 174 -6.37 10.89 -3.10
C LEU A 174 -5.03 10.83 -2.40
N GLY A 175 -4.78 11.82 -1.55
CA GLY A 175 -3.69 11.81 -0.58
C GLY A 175 -4.21 11.41 0.81
N TRP A 176 -3.29 11.05 1.69
CA TRP A 176 -3.56 10.93 3.11
C TRP A 176 -2.57 11.74 3.93
N GLU A 177 -3.04 12.27 5.05
CA GLU A 177 -2.22 13.04 5.99
C GLU A 177 -1.18 12.17 6.67
N LEU A 178 -0.07 12.78 7.10
CA LEU A 178 0.99 12.10 7.85
C LEU A 178 0.45 11.56 9.18
N PRO A 179 0.66 10.27 9.49
CA PRO A 179 0.23 9.71 10.76
C PRO A 179 1.06 10.29 11.91
N LEU A 180 0.41 10.43 13.06
CA LEU A 180 1.09 10.64 14.33
C LEU A 180 1.71 9.32 14.82
N GLU A 181 2.47 9.38 15.91
CA GLU A 181 3.02 8.20 16.56
C GLU A 181 1.91 7.19 16.90
N PRO A 182 2.09 5.89 16.58
CA PRO A 182 1.04 4.89 16.70
C PRO A 182 0.63 4.66 18.16
N THR A 183 -0.66 4.36 18.38
CA THR A 183 -1.16 4.01 19.71
C THR A 183 -0.68 2.64 20.17
N CYS A 184 -0.31 2.50 21.44
CA CYS A 184 0.20 1.25 22.01
C CYS A 184 -0.49 0.90 23.33
N THR A 185 -0.51 -0.37 23.67
CA THR A 185 -0.93 -0.89 24.97
C THR A 185 0.30 -1.34 25.78
N THR A 186 1.24 -1.99 25.09
CA THR A 186 2.48 -2.54 25.65
C THR A 186 3.71 -2.03 24.89
N SER A 187 4.90 -2.14 25.47
CA SER A 187 6.17 -1.81 24.79
C SER A 187 6.43 -2.68 23.56
N ALA A 188 5.90 -3.90 23.53
CA ALA A 188 6.02 -4.81 22.40
C ALA A 188 5.34 -4.28 21.13
N ASP A 189 4.31 -3.45 21.29
CA ASP A 189 3.55 -2.85 20.18
C ASP A 189 4.37 -1.77 19.43
N CYS A 190 5.51 -1.36 20.00
CA CYS A 190 6.40 -0.34 19.45
C CYS A 190 7.63 -0.92 18.75
N ARG A 191 7.78 -2.26 18.68
CA ARG A 191 8.96 -2.91 18.08
C ARG A 191 9.19 -2.59 16.60
N GLY A 192 8.13 -2.22 15.86
CA GLY A 192 8.24 -1.79 14.47
C GLY A 192 8.85 -0.40 14.29
N TRP A 193 9.01 0.37 15.37
CA TRP A 193 9.55 1.73 15.36
C TRP A 193 10.75 1.81 16.30
N PRO A 194 11.97 1.59 15.77
CA PRO A 194 13.19 1.74 16.54
C PRO A 194 13.25 3.09 17.27
N HIS A 195 13.88 3.11 18.45
CA HIS A 195 13.96 4.31 19.28
C HIS A 195 12.62 4.90 19.73
N SER A 196 11.58 4.07 19.86
CA SER A 196 10.31 4.46 20.47
C SER A 196 9.98 3.66 21.72
N THR A 197 9.26 4.29 22.65
CA THR A 197 8.79 3.66 23.89
C THR A 197 7.30 3.91 24.07
N CYS A 198 6.56 2.90 24.52
CA CYS A 198 5.14 3.03 24.80
C CYS A 198 4.90 3.91 26.03
N SER A 199 4.50 5.16 25.83
CA SER A 199 4.37 6.17 26.89
C SER A 199 3.08 6.99 26.75
N PRO A 200 2.55 7.55 27.85
CA PRO A 200 1.35 8.40 27.82
C PRO A 200 1.59 9.66 26.98
N ALA A 201 0.74 9.88 25.98
CA ALA A 201 0.74 11.08 25.14
C ALA A 201 -0.26 12.13 25.67
N ARG A 202 -0.22 13.33 25.08
CA ARG A 202 -1.05 14.48 25.49
C ARG A 202 -2.56 14.23 25.35
N ASP A 203 -2.97 13.36 24.44
CA ASP A 203 -4.35 12.97 24.18
C ASP A 203 -4.88 11.91 25.17
N ARG A 204 -4.17 11.65 26.28
CA ARG A 204 -4.46 10.63 27.29
C ARG A 204 -4.42 9.19 26.77
N LYS A 205 -3.94 8.96 25.54
CA LYS A 205 -3.67 7.62 25.00
C LYS A 205 -2.19 7.29 25.14
N LYS A 206 -1.84 6.02 25.27
CA LYS A 206 -0.45 5.59 25.17
C LYS A 206 -0.07 5.49 23.69
N ARG A 207 1.10 6.01 23.34
CA ARG A 207 1.66 5.99 21.98
C ARG A 207 3.12 5.57 22.03
N CYS A 208 3.62 5.08 20.90
CA CYS A 208 5.04 4.80 20.71
C CYS A 208 5.81 6.10 20.52
N LEU A 209 6.07 6.78 21.64
CA LEU A 209 6.75 8.07 21.63
C LEU A 209 8.24 7.88 21.33
N CYS A 210 8.80 8.72 20.48
CA CYS A 210 10.23 8.70 20.22
C CYS A 210 11.04 9.00 21.50
N ASN A 211 12.15 8.27 21.66
CA ASN A 211 13.09 8.44 22.76
C ASN A 211 13.81 9.79 22.64
N ALA A 212 14.49 10.20 23.72
CA ALA A 212 15.28 11.43 23.73
C ALA A 212 16.22 11.51 22.50
N ASN A 213 16.30 12.70 21.89
CA ASN A 213 17.03 13.02 20.65
C ASN A 213 16.44 12.49 19.35
N TYR A 214 15.33 11.76 19.39
CA TYR A 214 14.59 11.32 18.22
C TYR A 214 13.27 12.09 18.09
N GLN A 215 12.86 12.33 16.85
CA GLN A 215 11.59 12.95 16.50
C GLN A 215 10.86 12.06 15.50
N TRP A 216 9.54 11.98 15.65
CA TRP A 216 8.70 11.20 14.76
C TRP A 216 8.63 11.85 13.37
N SER A 217 9.10 11.14 12.35
CA SER A 217 8.85 11.47 10.96
C SER A 217 7.63 10.68 10.50
N GLY A 218 6.50 11.36 10.33
CA GLY A 218 5.30 10.74 9.75
C GLY A 218 5.46 10.37 8.27
N PHE A 219 6.48 10.92 7.59
CA PHE A 219 6.82 10.57 6.22
C PHE A 219 7.60 9.26 6.14
N ASP A 220 8.67 9.15 6.93
CA ASP A 220 9.49 7.93 7.00
C ASP A 220 8.87 6.84 7.87
N LEU A 221 7.78 7.18 8.59
CA LEU A 221 7.06 6.34 9.53
C LEU A 221 8.00 5.78 10.60
N ASN A 222 8.91 6.62 11.10
CA ASN A 222 9.96 6.21 12.03
C ASN A 222 10.45 7.36 12.91
N CYS A 223 11.10 7.02 14.02
CA CYS A 223 11.81 7.95 14.86
C CYS A 223 13.18 8.25 14.25
N THR A 224 13.35 9.47 13.75
CA THR A 224 14.61 9.94 13.14
C THR A 224 15.35 10.84 14.12
N GLN A 225 16.68 10.71 14.19
CA GLN A 225 17.51 11.59 15.02
C GLN A 225 17.42 13.02 14.48
N GLY A 226 17.11 14.00 15.34
CA GLY A 226 17.05 15.40 14.91
C GLY A 226 18.44 15.91 14.49
N GLU A 227 18.51 16.76 13.46
CA GLU A 227 19.79 17.34 12.96
C GLU A 227 20.61 18.07 14.03
N ASN A 228 20.01 18.45 15.17
CA ASN A 228 20.70 19.07 16.30
C ASN A 228 21.55 18.12 17.18
N ALA A 229 21.57 16.81 16.91
CA ALA A 229 22.39 15.86 17.68
C ALA A 229 23.81 15.65 17.11
N MET A 230 24.17 16.33 16.03
CA MET A 230 25.48 16.21 15.36
C MET A 230 26.48 17.32 15.76
N LEU A 231 26.12 18.19 16.71
CA LEU A 231 26.92 19.36 17.14
C LEU A 231 27.10 19.46 18.67
N GLY A 232 26.85 18.38 19.41
CA GLY A 232 27.06 18.31 20.87
C GLY A 232 28.26 17.46 21.24
#